data_AF-A0A2D6W3I4-F1
#
_entry.id   AF-A0A2D6W3I4-F1
#
_cell.length_a   1.000
_cell.length_b   1.000
_cell.length_c   1.000
_cell.angle_alpha   90.00
_cell.angle_beta   90.00
_cell.angle_gamma   90.00
#
_symmetry.space_group_name_H-M   'P 1'
#
loop_
_entity.id
_entity.type
_entity.pdbx_description
1 polymer ?
#
loop_
_entity_poly.entity_id
_entity_poly.type
_entity_poly.pdbx_seq_one_letter_code
_entity_poly.pdbx_strand_id
1 'polypeptide(L)'
;MEMYDTVIIGAGVVGLAAGMYAGRLNLKTVVFGTTSGTELPIGGVITLTDTVENYPGFKKLTGAELAAKLEEHAKDYNIEIKEEKVTDLSKHKELDCFIIKTEKSSYHSKTIIFATGAKWRELPMKGAEEFKSKGVHYCSLCDGALYKDKIITIIGGSDTAAKEAILLAQHGKKVYIIYRKDKVRAEPINLKLIEKNKKIEIINNTNVLEILGDKFVNKVILDNEFNGSKELKVDAVFGAIGHIPLSDLAVKLDVKINKKNEIMVDRQSKTNVKGIFAAGDVIDSGFKQAITGVGEGVVAAHSAYTYVMENNPVCFFDD
;
A
#
# COMPACT_ATOMS: atom_id res chain seq x y z
N MET A 1 -19.52 -7.43 24.34
CA MET A 1 -18.67 -7.30 23.12
C MET A 1 -18.45 -5.81 22.90
N GLU A 2 -17.21 -5.36 22.67
CA GLU A 2 -16.93 -3.91 22.67
C GLU A 2 -17.56 -3.21 21.45
N MET A 3 -18.26 -2.09 21.69
CA MET A 3 -18.94 -1.29 20.67
C MET A 3 -18.14 -0.02 20.36
N TYR A 4 -18.06 0.32 19.07
CA TYR A 4 -17.45 1.51 18.53
C TYR A 4 -18.43 2.27 17.62
N ASP A 5 -18.25 3.59 17.51
CA ASP A 5 -18.97 4.36 16.50
C ASP A 5 -18.37 4.11 15.11
N THR A 6 -17.04 3.97 15.04
CA THR A 6 -16.31 3.70 13.81
C THR A 6 -15.18 2.71 14.03
N VAL A 7 -15.08 1.73 13.14
CA VAL A 7 -13.93 0.84 13.00
C VAL A 7 -13.19 1.19 11.72
N ILE A 8 -11.87 1.36 11.82
CA ILE A 8 -10.98 1.59 10.69
C ILE A 8 -10.13 0.34 10.48
N ILE A 9 -10.16 -0.22 9.28
CA ILE A 9 -9.39 -1.41 8.93
C ILE A 9 -8.21 -0.97 8.07
N GLY A 10 -7.01 -1.07 8.64
CA GLY A 10 -5.74 -0.62 8.06
C GLY A 10 -5.15 0.54 8.84
N ALA A 11 -3.98 0.31 9.47
CA ALA A 11 -3.26 1.29 10.28
C ALA A 11 -2.12 1.98 9.51
N GLY A 12 -2.26 2.15 8.19
CA GLY A 12 -1.36 2.99 7.40
C GLY A 12 -1.61 4.48 7.63
N VAL A 13 -0.81 5.36 7.02
CA VAL A 13 -0.96 6.82 7.13
C VAL A 13 -2.39 7.33 6.84
N VAL A 14 -3.12 6.66 5.95
CA VAL A 14 -4.53 6.96 5.64
C VAL A 14 -5.46 6.63 6.82
N GLY A 15 -5.33 5.43 7.38
CA GLY A 15 -6.16 4.99 8.49
C GLY A 15 -5.84 5.72 9.80
N LEU A 16 -4.56 6.03 10.03
CA LEU A 16 -4.13 6.85 11.16
C LEU A 16 -4.71 8.27 11.08
N ALA A 17 -4.68 8.90 9.90
CA ALA A 17 -5.31 10.20 9.70
C ALA A 17 -6.84 10.15 9.85
N ALA A 18 -7.49 9.10 9.35
CA ALA A 18 -8.92 8.89 9.55
C ALA A 18 -9.26 8.72 11.04
N GLY A 19 -8.47 7.94 11.79
CA GLY A 19 -8.63 7.74 13.23
C GLY A 19 -8.47 9.04 13.99
N MET A 20 -7.40 9.79 13.70
CA MET A 20 -7.18 11.12 14.25
C MET A 20 -8.40 12.04 14.06
N TYR A 21 -8.97 12.12 12.85
CA TYR A 21 -10.17 12.94 12.62
C TYR A 21 -11.42 12.40 13.29
N ALA A 22 -11.62 11.08 13.33
CA ALA A 22 -12.74 10.47 14.02
C ALA A 22 -12.70 10.78 15.52
N GLY A 23 -11.53 10.69 16.14
CA GLY A 23 -11.31 11.10 17.54
C GLY A 23 -11.58 12.59 17.77
N ARG A 24 -11.16 13.47 16.86
CA ARG A 24 -11.48 14.91 16.89
C ARG A 24 -12.98 15.20 16.80
N LEU A 25 -13.71 14.37 16.09
CA LEU A 25 -15.17 14.42 15.95
C LEU A 25 -15.89 13.67 17.08
N ASN A 26 -15.15 13.24 18.11
CA ASN A 26 -15.64 12.57 19.30
C ASN A 26 -16.36 11.24 19.02
N LEU A 27 -15.93 10.52 17.97
CA LEU A 27 -16.37 9.15 17.71
C LEU A 27 -15.51 8.17 18.51
N LYS A 28 -16.15 7.23 19.22
CA LYS A 28 -15.41 6.11 19.82
C LYS A 28 -14.86 5.24 18.69
N THR A 29 -13.54 5.22 18.53
CA THR A 29 -12.89 4.69 17.32
C THR A 29 -11.79 3.69 17.63
N VAL A 30 -11.71 2.62 16.84
CA VAL A 30 -10.57 1.70 16.82
C VAL A 30 -9.99 1.56 15.40
N VAL A 31 -8.66 1.54 15.32
CA VAL A 31 -7.88 1.31 14.09
C VAL A 31 -7.16 -0.02 14.21
N PHE A 32 -7.40 -0.93 13.26
CA PHE A 32 -6.74 -2.24 13.21
C PHE A 32 -5.58 -2.25 12.21
N GLY A 33 -4.45 -2.83 12.63
CA GLY A 33 -3.30 -3.14 11.78
C GLY A 33 -2.48 -4.28 12.39
N THR A 34 -1.38 -4.66 11.76
CA THR A 34 -0.48 -5.71 12.25
C THR A 34 0.95 -5.18 12.36
N THR A 35 1.77 -5.67 13.30
CA THR A 35 3.23 -5.39 13.27
C THR A 35 4.00 -6.48 12.53
N SER A 36 3.34 -7.61 12.25
CA SER A 36 3.92 -8.76 11.55
C SER A 36 3.16 -9.07 10.26
N GLY A 37 3.88 -9.65 9.29
CA GLY A 37 3.34 -9.99 7.97
C GLY A 37 3.46 -8.85 6.94
N THR A 38 2.95 -9.10 5.74
CA THR A 38 3.04 -8.19 4.59
C THR A 38 1.76 -7.38 4.35
N GLU A 39 0.68 -7.68 5.07
CA GLU A 39 -0.65 -7.08 4.89
C GLU A 39 -1.01 -6.21 6.11
N LEU A 40 -1.44 -4.97 5.87
CA LEU A 40 -1.88 -4.00 6.88
C LEU A 40 -0.84 -3.64 7.97
N PRO A 41 0.46 -3.43 7.64
CA PRO A 41 1.43 -3.04 8.65
C PRO A 41 1.04 -1.72 9.32
N ILE A 42 1.23 -1.61 10.63
CA ILE A 42 1.13 -0.32 11.34
C ILE A 42 2.14 0.65 10.71
N GLY A 43 1.66 1.84 10.35
CA GLY A 43 2.39 2.82 9.56
C GLY A 43 2.23 2.65 8.03
N GLY A 44 1.84 1.47 7.56
CA GLY A 44 1.53 1.18 6.15
C GLY A 44 2.77 0.97 5.28
N VAL A 45 2.55 0.71 3.98
CA VAL A 45 3.63 0.43 3.01
C VAL A 45 4.60 1.59 2.80
N ILE A 46 4.21 2.82 3.17
CA ILE A 46 5.10 3.98 3.08
C ILE A 46 6.32 3.84 3.98
N THR A 47 6.26 3.05 5.06
CA THR A 47 7.42 2.74 5.91
C THR A 47 8.59 2.12 5.13
N LEU A 48 8.33 1.51 3.97
CA LEU A 48 9.33 0.94 3.07
C LEU A 48 9.94 1.97 2.11
N THR A 49 9.47 3.22 2.14
CA THR A 49 9.96 4.30 1.29
C THR A 49 11.16 4.97 1.95
N ASP A 50 12.31 4.92 1.28
CA ASP A 50 13.55 5.55 1.73
C ASP A 50 13.38 7.05 1.97
N THR A 51 12.90 7.75 0.95
CA THR A 51 12.79 9.20 0.97
C THR A 51 11.41 9.65 0.44
N VAL A 52 10.74 10.50 1.21
CA VAL A 52 9.52 11.22 0.87
C VAL A 52 9.83 12.71 0.75
N GLU A 53 9.62 13.29 -0.43
CA GLU A 53 9.88 14.72 -0.73
C GLU A 53 8.63 15.43 -1.28
N ASN A 54 7.51 14.71 -1.36
CA ASN A 54 6.26 15.17 -1.95
C ASN A 54 5.08 15.18 -0.96
N TYR A 55 5.36 15.26 0.34
CA TYR A 55 4.36 15.49 1.39
C TYR A 55 4.46 16.93 1.90
N PRO A 56 3.59 17.86 1.45
CA PRO A 56 3.65 19.27 1.84
C PRO A 56 3.65 19.46 3.36
N GLY A 57 4.49 20.38 3.84
CA GLY A 57 4.79 20.55 5.26
C GLY A 57 6.16 19.99 5.66
N PHE A 58 6.69 19.03 4.88
CA PHE A 58 8.04 18.50 5.06
C PHE A 58 8.83 18.60 3.76
N LYS A 59 10.03 19.19 3.81
CA LYS A 59 10.92 19.25 2.64
C LYS A 59 11.44 17.88 2.24
N LYS A 60 11.75 17.06 3.26
CA LYS A 60 12.28 15.71 3.13
C LYS A 60 12.13 15.00 4.47
N LEU A 61 11.71 13.74 4.43
CA LEU A 61 11.73 12.79 5.54
C LEU A 61 11.69 11.37 4.98
N THR A 62 11.98 10.37 5.81
CA THR A 62 11.77 8.97 5.47
C THR A 62 10.28 8.60 5.58
N GLY A 63 9.87 7.54 4.90
CA GLY A 63 8.50 7.06 5.02
C GLY A 63 8.15 6.54 6.42
N ALA A 64 9.14 5.98 7.14
CA ALA A 64 8.99 5.58 8.53
C ALA A 64 8.78 6.78 9.47
N GLU A 65 9.53 7.87 9.28
CA GLU A 65 9.33 9.10 10.05
C GLU A 65 7.95 9.72 9.80
N LEU A 66 7.46 9.71 8.55
CA LEU A 66 6.12 10.21 8.24
C LEU A 66 5.04 9.39 8.94
N ALA A 67 5.14 8.07 8.87
CA ALA A 67 4.21 7.15 9.54
C ALA A 67 4.21 7.35 11.06
N ALA A 68 5.38 7.41 11.68
CA ALA A 68 5.52 7.61 13.12
C ALA A 68 4.91 8.95 13.58
N LYS A 69 5.13 10.05 12.84
CA LYS A 69 4.55 11.36 13.15
C LYS A 69 3.02 11.37 13.07
N LEU A 70 2.44 10.65 12.09
CA LEU A 70 0.99 10.52 11.98
C LEU A 70 0.39 9.61 13.04
N GLU A 71 1.11 8.54 13.42
CA GLU A 71 0.71 7.67 14.53
C GLU A 71 0.72 8.42 15.87
N GLU A 72 1.78 9.18 16.14
CA GLU A 72 1.91 10.04 17.33
C GLU A 72 0.73 11.03 17.41
N HIS A 73 0.45 11.76 16.33
CA HIS A 73 -0.66 12.70 16.30
C HIS A 73 -2.04 12.01 16.41
N ALA A 74 -2.20 10.79 15.88
CA ALA A 74 -3.43 10.04 16.05
C ALA A 74 -3.67 9.65 17.52
N LYS A 75 -2.60 9.33 18.27
CA LYS A 75 -2.63 8.98 19.70
C LYS A 75 -2.94 10.17 20.64
N ASP A 76 -2.84 11.40 20.16
CA ASP A 76 -3.27 12.59 20.93
C ASP A 76 -4.79 12.65 21.13
N TYR A 77 -5.55 11.84 20.38
CA TYR A 77 -7.00 11.75 20.47
C TYR A 77 -7.43 10.43 21.10
N ASN A 78 -8.66 10.40 21.61
CA ASN A 78 -9.25 9.23 22.25
C ASN A 78 -9.64 8.15 21.23
N ILE A 79 -8.64 7.53 20.59
CA ILE A 79 -8.79 6.39 19.70
C ILE A 79 -7.93 5.23 20.17
N GLU A 80 -8.32 4.01 19.80
CA GLU A 80 -7.52 2.82 20.03
C GLU A 80 -6.82 2.40 18.74
N ILE A 81 -5.53 2.06 18.82
CA ILE A 81 -4.80 1.40 17.73
C ILE A 81 -4.49 -0.01 18.22
N LYS A 82 -5.12 -1.01 17.60
CA LYS A 82 -4.99 -2.43 18.00
C LYS A 82 -4.20 -3.20 16.97
N GLU A 83 -3.21 -3.95 17.47
CA GLU A 83 -2.46 -4.91 16.67
C GLU A 83 -3.25 -6.22 16.55
N GLU A 84 -4.18 -6.26 15.60
CA GLU A 84 -5.03 -7.43 15.30
C GLU A 84 -5.37 -7.45 13.81
N LYS A 85 -5.28 -8.64 13.19
CA LYS A 85 -5.78 -8.83 11.83
C LYS A 85 -7.29 -9.06 11.84
N VAL A 86 -8.03 -8.20 11.14
CA VAL A 86 -9.45 -8.44 10.83
C VAL A 86 -9.55 -9.59 9.83
N THR A 87 -10.28 -10.64 10.19
CA THR A 87 -10.42 -11.87 9.41
C THR A 87 -11.79 -12.00 8.75
N ASP A 88 -12.82 -11.40 9.36
CA ASP A 88 -14.18 -11.50 8.88
C ASP A 88 -15.03 -10.28 9.27
N LEU A 89 -16.02 -9.99 8.43
CA LEU A 89 -16.97 -8.90 8.60
C LEU A 89 -18.37 -9.37 8.19
N SER A 90 -19.38 -8.97 8.96
CA SER A 90 -20.77 -9.19 8.58
C SER A 90 -21.67 -8.07 9.10
N LYS A 91 -22.86 -7.92 8.53
CA LYS A 91 -23.91 -7.07 9.12
C LYS A 91 -24.64 -7.85 10.21
N HIS A 92 -24.98 -7.20 11.32
CA HIS A 92 -25.84 -7.80 12.32
C HIS A 92 -27.24 -8.05 11.73
N LYS A 93 -27.90 -9.14 12.14
CA LYS A 93 -29.20 -9.53 11.56
C LYS A 93 -30.36 -8.65 12.04
N GLU A 94 -30.26 -8.17 13.28
CA GLU A 94 -31.35 -7.49 13.99
C GLU A 94 -31.03 -6.04 14.35
N LEU A 95 -29.75 -5.66 14.30
CA LEU A 95 -29.25 -4.34 14.72
C LEU A 95 -28.66 -3.64 13.51
N ASP A 96 -28.68 -2.30 13.50
CA ASP A 96 -28.08 -1.52 12.40
C ASP A 96 -26.59 -1.28 12.66
N CYS A 97 -25.84 -2.37 12.82
CA CYS A 97 -24.39 -2.32 12.98
C CYS A 97 -23.68 -3.51 12.36
N PHE A 98 -22.36 -3.45 12.37
CA PHE A 98 -21.46 -4.42 11.80
C PHE A 98 -20.78 -5.24 12.89
N ILE A 99 -20.51 -6.50 12.59
CA ILE A 99 -19.71 -7.42 13.40
C ILE A 99 -18.34 -7.54 12.76
N ILE A 100 -17.31 -7.29 13.56
CA ILE A 100 -15.91 -7.32 13.15
C ILE A 100 -15.22 -8.43 13.93
N LYS A 101 -14.75 -9.46 13.22
CA LYS A 101 -13.96 -10.54 13.83
C LYS A 101 -12.50 -10.33 13.49
N THR A 102 -11.66 -10.40 14.51
CA THR A 102 -10.22 -10.46 14.37
C THR A 102 -9.72 -11.85 14.70
N GLU A 103 -8.41 -12.07 14.57
CA GLU A 103 -7.78 -13.30 15.05
C GLU A 103 -7.80 -13.46 16.59
N LYS A 104 -8.09 -12.39 17.34
CA LYS A 104 -8.08 -12.39 18.81
C LYS A 104 -9.46 -12.22 19.44
N SER A 105 -10.33 -11.42 18.82
CA SER A 105 -11.52 -10.87 19.46
C SER A 105 -12.66 -10.65 18.45
N SER A 106 -13.82 -10.23 18.96
CA SER A 106 -14.94 -9.75 18.16
C SER A 106 -15.44 -8.42 18.69
N TYR A 107 -15.85 -7.54 17.76
CA TYR A 107 -16.23 -6.16 18.02
C TYR A 107 -17.50 -5.81 17.25
N HIS A 108 -18.18 -4.76 17.71
CA HIS A 108 -19.30 -4.15 17.00
C HIS A 108 -19.00 -2.72 16.61
N SER A 109 -19.52 -2.29 15.46
CA SER A 109 -19.37 -0.92 15.00
C SER A 109 -20.57 -0.41 14.24
N LYS A 110 -20.93 0.86 14.46
CA LYS A 110 -21.96 1.54 13.65
C LYS A 110 -21.51 1.79 12.21
N THR A 111 -20.21 2.01 12.00
CA THR A 111 -19.62 2.28 10.68
C THR A 111 -18.27 1.59 10.47
N ILE A 112 -17.90 1.38 9.21
CA ILE A 112 -16.59 0.83 8.82
C ILE A 112 -15.91 1.76 7.82
N ILE A 113 -14.61 2.01 8.02
CA ILE A 113 -13.74 2.66 7.04
C ILE A 113 -12.67 1.65 6.59
N PHE A 114 -12.67 1.30 5.30
CA PHE A 114 -11.61 0.52 4.69
C PHE A 114 -10.45 1.43 4.27
N ALA A 115 -9.35 1.37 5.02
CA ALA A 115 -8.08 2.01 4.72
C ALA A 115 -6.98 0.94 4.52
N THR A 116 -7.37 -0.19 3.92
CA THR A 116 -6.56 -1.41 3.84
C THR A 116 -5.38 -1.32 2.87
N GLY A 117 -5.34 -0.27 2.05
CA GLY A 117 -4.27 -0.04 1.08
C GLY A 117 -4.16 -1.17 0.06
N ALA A 118 -2.92 -1.52 -0.29
CA ALA A 118 -2.62 -2.51 -1.31
C ALA A 118 -1.33 -3.26 -0.96
N LYS A 119 -1.15 -4.46 -1.53
CA LYS A 119 0.08 -5.25 -1.43
C LYS A 119 0.83 -5.30 -2.76
N TRP A 120 2.13 -5.57 -2.72
CA TRP A 120 2.95 -5.72 -3.91
C TRP A 120 2.41 -6.82 -4.83
N ARG A 121 2.41 -6.55 -6.13
CA ARG A 121 2.11 -7.57 -7.13
C ARG A 121 3.35 -8.41 -7.36
N GLU A 122 3.22 -9.71 -7.12
CA GLU A 122 4.30 -10.65 -7.38
C GLU A 122 4.60 -10.75 -8.88
N LEU A 123 5.87 -10.93 -9.17
CA LEU A 123 6.41 -11.12 -10.50
C LEU A 123 5.86 -12.44 -11.09
N PRO A 124 5.16 -12.40 -12.26
CA PRO A 124 4.40 -13.55 -12.75
C PRO A 124 5.24 -14.54 -13.57
N MET A 125 6.53 -14.27 -13.80
CA MET A 125 7.37 -15.08 -14.67
C MET A 125 8.00 -16.26 -13.94
N LYS A 126 8.42 -17.26 -14.72
CA LYS A 126 9.14 -18.43 -14.22
C LYS A 126 10.42 -18.01 -13.48
N GLY A 127 10.70 -18.69 -12.37
CA GLY A 127 11.83 -18.42 -11.48
C GLY A 127 11.58 -17.34 -10.43
N ALA A 128 10.56 -16.49 -10.58
CA ALA A 128 10.30 -15.41 -9.62
C ALA A 128 10.06 -15.91 -8.19
N GLU A 129 9.21 -16.92 -8.01
CA GLU A 129 8.92 -17.49 -6.68
C GLU A 129 10.09 -18.34 -6.16
N GLU A 130 10.76 -19.09 -7.04
CA GLU A 130 11.92 -19.93 -6.67
C GLU A 130 13.08 -19.10 -6.08
N PHE A 131 13.33 -17.93 -6.67
CA PHE A 131 14.40 -17.03 -6.28
C PHE A 131 13.95 -15.91 -5.33
N LYS A 132 12.73 -15.98 -4.80
CA LYS A 132 12.23 -15.06 -3.78
C LYS A 132 13.18 -15.06 -2.57
N SER A 133 13.64 -13.88 -2.17
CA SER A 133 14.67 -13.68 -1.14
C SER A 133 16.04 -14.33 -1.45
N LYS A 134 16.24 -14.84 -2.67
CA LYS A 134 17.51 -15.38 -3.21
C LYS A 134 17.94 -14.62 -4.47
N GLY A 135 17.63 -13.33 -4.54
CA GLY A 135 17.87 -12.49 -5.71
C GLY A 135 16.61 -11.87 -6.29
N VAL A 136 15.42 -12.31 -5.90
CA VAL A 136 14.15 -11.64 -6.24
C VAL A 136 13.58 -10.94 -5.00
N HIS A 137 13.37 -9.64 -5.10
CA HIS A 137 12.97 -8.76 -4.00
C HIS A 137 11.88 -7.77 -4.42
N TYR A 138 11.21 -7.17 -3.43
CA TYR A 138 10.16 -6.16 -3.64
C TYR A 138 10.33 -4.92 -2.76
N CYS A 139 11.40 -4.87 -1.95
CA CYS A 139 11.73 -3.72 -1.10
C CYS A 139 13.18 -3.32 -1.33
N SER A 140 13.40 -2.31 -2.19
CA SER A 140 14.76 -1.80 -2.45
C SER A 140 15.43 -1.22 -1.20
N LEU A 141 14.67 -0.61 -0.29
CA LEU A 141 15.18 -0.10 0.99
C LEU A 141 15.70 -1.22 1.90
N CYS A 142 15.01 -2.38 1.89
CA CYS A 142 15.33 -3.50 2.76
C CYS A 142 16.56 -4.28 2.26
N ASP A 143 16.55 -4.63 0.97
CA ASP A 143 17.50 -5.59 0.41
C ASP A 143 18.63 -4.95 -0.42
N GLY A 144 18.47 -3.67 -0.81
CA GLY A 144 19.38 -3.00 -1.75
C GLY A 144 20.84 -2.96 -1.30
N ALA A 145 21.09 -2.79 0.01
CA ALA A 145 22.43 -2.75 0.58
C ALA A 145 23.20 -4.08 0.45
N LEU A 146 22.49 -5.21 0.31
CA LEU A 146 23.09 -6.55 0.12
C LEU A 146 23.77 -6.69 -1.26
N TYR A 147 23.41 -5.83 -2.21
CA TYR A 147 23.88 -5.86 -3.60
C TYR A 147 24.94 -4.81 -3.90
N LYS A 148 25.77 -4.50 -2.90
CA LYS A 148 26.93 -3.62 -3.07
C LYS A 148 27.84 -4.11 -4.21
N ASP A 149 28.18 -3.22 -5.13
CA ASP A 149 29.04 -3.50 -6.30
C ASP A 149 28.48 -4.58 -7.26
N LYS A 150 27.18 -4.90 -7.16
CA LYS A 150 26.48 -5.87 -8.03
C LYS A 150 25.71 -5.22 -9.16
N ILE A 151 25.30 -6.02 -10.14
CA ILE A 151 24.41 -5.61 -11.23
C ILE A 151 22.98 -5.95 -10.83
N ILE A 152 22.11 -4.95 -10.79
CA ILE A 152 20.73 -5.07 -10.31
C ILE A 152 19.78 -4.75 -11.46
N THR A 153 18.63 -5.40 -11.53
CA THR A 153 17.55 -4.96 -12.40
C THR A 153 16.28 -4.70 -11.61
N ILE A 154 15.48 -3.74 -12.08
CA ILE A 154 14.13 -3.45 -11.62
C ILE A 154 13.18 -3.71 -12.78
N ILE A 155 12.12 -4.48 -12.53
CA ILE A 155 11.06 -4.74 -13.51
C ILE A 155 9.90 -3.81 -13.19
N GLY A 156 9.72 -2.77 -14.00
CA GLY A 156 8.74 -1.72 -13.73
C GLY A 156 9.05 -0.44 -14.49
N GLY A 157 8.09 0.47 -14.51
CA GLY A 157 8.24 1.76 -15.18
C GLY A 157 7.28 2.81 -14.67
N SER A 158 6.93 2.75 -13.39
CA SER A 158 6.21 3.80 -12.66
C SER A 158 7.20 4.69 -11.91
N ASP A 159 6.68 5.68 -11.17
CA ASP A 159 7.48 6.48 -10.24
C ASP A 159 8.19 5.64 -9.18
N THR A 160 7.56 4.57 -8.68
CA THR A 160 8.17 3.60 -7.76
C THR A 160 9.46 3.01 -8.34
N ALA A 161 9.41 2.53 -9.60
CA ALA A 161 10.57 1.94 -10.25
C ALA A 161 11.72 2.96 -10.42
N ALA A 162 11.41 4.23 -10.67
CA ALA A 162 12.42 5.29 -10.78
C ALA A 162 13.06 5.62 -9.42
N LYS A 163 12.25 5.81 -8.37
CA LYS A 163 12.74 6.08 -7.01
C LYS A 163 13.60 4.92 -6.47
N GLU A 164 13.15 3.69 -6.67
CA GLU A 164 13.90 2.49 -6.30
C GLU A 164 15.21 2.35 -7.09
N ALA A 165 15.23 2.69 -8.38
CA ALA A 165 16.46 2.69 -9.17
C ALA A 165 17.50 3.69 -8.66
N ILE A 166 17.05 4.88 -8.26
CA ILE A 166 17.91 5.92 -7.68
C ILE A 166 18.53 5.41 -6.37
N LEU A 167 17.73 4.78 -5.51
CA LEU A 167 18.20 4.19 -4.26
C LEU A 167 19.19 3.05 -4.51
N LEU A 168 18.82 2.09 -5.37
CA LEU A 168 19.67 0.94 -5.68
C LEU A 168 21.00 1.36 -6.34
N ALA A 169 21.02 2.46 -7.10
CA ALA A 169 22.25 2.99 -7.70
C ALA A 169 23.25 3.56 -6.66
N GLN A 170 22.80 3.84 -5.43
CA GLN A 170 23.70 4.22 -4.33
C GLN A 170 24.59 3.03 -3.93
N HIS A 171 24.10 1.79 -4.05
CA HIS A 171 24.80 0.57 -3.64
C HIS A 171 25.36 -0.24 -4.82
N GLY A 172 24.55 -0.41 -5.88
CA GLY A 172 24.88 -1.23 -7.04
C GLY A 172 25.98 -0.63 -7.91
N LYS A 173 26.65 -1.50 -8.67
CA LYS A 173 27.58 -1.14 -9.74
C LYS A 173 26.83 -0.63 -10.97
N LYS A 174 25.71 -1.27 -11.31
CA LYS A 174 24.84 -0.95 -12.44
C LYS A 174 23.40 -1.32 -12.08
N VAL A 175 22.44 -0.50 -12.48
CA VAL A 175 21.01 -0.74 -12.30
C VAL A 175 20.31 -0.66 -13.65
N TYR A 176 19.62 -1.71 -14.04
CA TYR A 176 18.74 -1.72 -15.20
C TYR A 176 17.30 -1.46 -14.80
N ILE A 177 16.59 -0.60 -15.52
CA ILE A 177 15.13 -0.51 -15.46
C ILE A 177 14.60 -1.20 -16.71
N ILE A 178 13.97 -2.36 -16.54
CA ILE A 178 13.33 -3.08 -17.65
C ILE A 178 11.86 -2.72 -17.67
N TYR A 179 11.41 -2.15 -18.78
CA TYR A 179 10.04 -1.72 -18.95
C TYR A 179 9.44 -2.18 -20.28
N ARG A 180 8.22 -2.73 -20.18
CA ARG A 180 7.49 -3.31 -21.31
C ARG A 180 6.96 -2.32 -22.35
N LYS A 181 6.96 -1.02 -22.05
CA LYS A 181 6.50 0.03 -22.99
C LYS A 181 7.66 0.93 -23.41
N ASP A 182 7.33 1.90 -24.24
CA ASP A 182 8.25 2.83 -24.87
C ASP A 182 8.95 3.77 -23.88
N LYS A 183 8.26 4.22 -22.81
CA LYS A 183 8.79 5.21 -21.87
C LYS A 183 8.34 4.97 -20.43
N VAL A 184 9.29 5.04 -19.51
CA VAL A 184 9.02 5.06 -18.06
C VAL A 184 8.10 6.24 -17.70
N ARG A 185 7.14 5.98 -16.81
CA ARG A 185 6.09 6.91 -16.34
C ARG A 185 6.36 7.31 -14.88
N ALA A 186 7.48 7.98 -14.66
CA ALA A 186 7.84 8.56 -13.37
C ALA A 186 7.50 10.05 -13.32
N GLU A 187 7.51 10.64 -12.13
CA GLU A 187 7.45 12.10 -12.01
C GLU A 187 8.63 12.72 -12.78
N PRO A 188 8.44 13.88 -13.44
CA PRO A 188 9.49 14.50 -14.24
C PRO A 188 10.80 14.77 -13.47
N ILE A 189 10.72 14.99 -12.15
CA ILE A 189 11.90 15.17 -11.30
C ILE A 189 12.71 13.87 -11.18
N ASN A 190 12.04 12.74 -10.97
CA ASN A 190 12.68 11.43 -10.83
C ASN A 190 13.21 10.94 -12.18
N LEU A 191 12.50 11.22 -13.27
CA LEU A 191 12.97 10.93 -14.63
C LEU A 191 14.32 11.62 -14.92
N LYS A 192 14.45 12.91 -14.59
CA LYS A 192 15.72 13.64 -14.74
C LYS A 192 16.84 13.06 -13.88
N LEU A 193 16.52 12.55 -12.68
CA LEU A 193 17.51 11.93 -11.80
C LEU A 193 18.02 10.60 -12.36
N ILE A 194 17.13 9.74 -12.88
CA ILE A 194 17.56 8.47 -13.50
C ILE A 194 18.34 8.70 -14.80
N GLU A 195 17.96 9.67 -15.62
CA GLU A 195 18.67 10.01 -16.87
C GLU A 195 20.09 10.55 -16.62
N LYS A 196 20.29 11.32 -15.54
CA LYS A 196 21.61 11.86 -15.17
C LYS A 196 22.51 10.83 -14.49
N ASN A 197 21.96 9.74 -13.96
CA ASN A 197 22.71 8.76 -13.20
C ASN A 197 23.37 7.74 -14.14
N LYS A 198 24.70 7.82 -14.28
CA LYS A 198 25.49 6.93 -15.16
C LYS A 198 25.41 5.44 -14.81
N LYS A 199 25.00 5.09 -13.59
CA LYS A 199 24.80 3.70 -13.17
C LYS A 199 23.45 3.15 -13.61
N ILE A 200 22.49 3.99 -13.97
CA ILE A 200 21.13 3.57 -14.35
C ILE A 200 21.03 3.50 -15.87
N GLU A 201 20.42 2.44 -16.38
CA GLU A 201 20.14 2.27 -17.80
C GLU A 201 18.74 1.69 -18.01
N ILE A 202 18.00 2.26 -18.96
CA ILE A 202 16.61 1.90 -19.20
C ILE A 202 16.54 1.00 -20.44
N ILE A 203 15.92 -0.17 -20.29
CA ILE A 203 15.63 -1.13 -21.35
C ILE A 203 14.11 -1.11 -21.59
N ASN A 204 13.68 -0.26 -22.54
CA ASN A 204 12.27 -0.11 -22.91
C ASN A 204 11.82 -1.22 -23.88
N ASN A 205 10.51 -1.28 -24.12
CA ASN A 205 9.86 -2.26 -25.01
C ASN A 205 10.29 -3.70 -24.76
N THR A 206 10.60 -4.06 -23.50
CA THR A 206 11.18 -5.36 -23.16
C THR A 206 10.51 -5.93 -21.91
N ASN A 207 10.22 -7.23 -21.93
CA ASN A 207 9.76 -8.00 -20.78
C ASN A 207 10.81 -9.02 -20.37
N VAL A 208 10.82 -9.34 -19.07
CA VAL A 208 11.53 -10.51 -18.54
C VAL A 208 10.61 -11.72 -18.64
N LEU A 209 11.05 -12.76 -19.35
CA LEU A 209 10.35 -14.02 -19.55
C LEU A 209 10.65 -15.05 -18.45
N GLU A 210 11.88 -15.05 -17.94
CA GLU A 210 12.36 -16.03 -16.97
C GLU A 210 13.50 -15.44 -16.14
N ILE A 211 13.55 -15.80 -14.86
CA ILE A 211 14.62 -15.48 -13.93
C ILE A 211 15.40 -16.77 -13.66
N LEU A 212 16.72 -16.75 -13.85
CA LEU A 212 17.57 -17.93 -13.75
C LEU A 212 18.72 -17.69 -12.77
N GLY A 213 19.18 -18.79 -12.18
CA GLY A 213 20.21 -18.80 -11.17
C GLY A 213 20.56 -20.22 -10.75
N ASP A 214 21.58 -20.34 -9.91
CA ASP A 214 21.89 -21.60 -9.22
C ASP A 214 21.28 -21.52 -7.81
N LYS A 215 22.09 -21.14 -6.82
CA LYS A 215 21.59 -20.82 -5.47
C LYS A 215 20.95 -19.43 -5.38
N PHE A 216 21.44 -18.51 -6.20
CA PHE A 216 20.97 -17.13 -6.31
C PHE A 216 20.82 -16.76 -7.78
N VAL A 217 20.02 -15.73 -8.05
CA VAL A 217 19.86 -15.16 -9.40
C VAL A 217 21.22 -14.81 -10.00
N ASN A 218 21.42 -15.17 -11.26
CA ASN A 218 22.62 -14.79 -12.03
C ASN A 218 22.28 -14.18 -13.41
N LYS A 219 21.06 -14.35 -13.92
CA LYS A 219 20.59 -13.74 -15.16
C LYS A 219 19.07 -13.69 -15.27
N VAL A 220 18.61 -12.88 -16.21
CA VAL A 220 17.22 -12.87 -16.70
C VAL A 220 17.19 -13.12 -18.20
N ILE A 221 16.11 -13.74 -18.67
CA ILE A 221 15.81 -13.94 -20.09
C ILE A 221 14.81 -12.87 -20.53
N LEU A 222 15.13 -12.17 -21.61
CA LEU A 222 14.35 -11.10 -22.19
C LEU A 222 13.56 -11.60 -23.40
N ASP A 223 12.42 -10.98 -23.69
CA ASP A 223 11.66 -11.25 -24.92
C ASP A 223 12.33 -10.64 -26.17
N ASN A 224 12.97 -9.48 -26.00
CA ASN A 224 13.74 -8.75 -27.00
C ASN A 224 15.23 -8.73 -26.67
N GLU A 225 16.07 -8.65 -27.70
CA GLU A 225 17.50 -8.54 -27.51
C GLU A 225 17.90 -7.17 -26.96
N PHE A 226 18.86 -7.19 -26.04
CA PHE A 226 19.55 -6.02 -25.53
C PHE A 226 21.05 -6.25 -25.70
N ASN A 227 21.73 -5.36 -26.43
CA ASN A 227 23.14 -5.51 -26.79
C ASN A 227 23.46 -6.87 -27.48
N GLY A 228 22.56 -7.32 -28.37
CA GLY A 228 22.74 -8.54 -29.17
C GLY A 228 22.51 -9.85 -28.41
N SER A 229 21.89 -9.79 -27.22
CA SER A 229 21.59 -10.96 -26.40
C SER A 229 20.20 -10.86 -25.77
N LYS A 230 19.49 -11.99 -25.69
CA LYS A 230 18.28 -12.11 -24.85
C LYS A 230 18.61 -12.46 -23.40
N GLU A 231 19.84 -12.84 -23.11
CA GLU A 231 20.30 -13.05 -21.74
C GLU A 231 20.93 -11.77 -21.20
N LEU A 232 20.45 -11.32 -20.03
CA LEU A 232 21.04 -10.22 -19.28
C LEU A 232 21.55 -10.72 -17.94
N LYS A 233 22.86 -10.63 -17.71
CA LYS A 233 23.48 -11.01 -16.43
C LYS A 233 23.15 -9.98 -15.36
N VAL A 234 22.55 -10.45 -14.26
CA VAL A 234 22.16 -9.65 -13.10
C VAL A 234 22.32 -10.49 -11.84
N ASP A 235 22.69 -9.87 -10.73
CA ASP A 235 22.77 -10.51 -9.41
C ASP A 235 21.45 -10.42 -8.64
N ALA A 236 20.55 -9.51 -9.04
CA ALA A 236 19.26 -9.30 -8.40
C ALA A 236 18.19 -8.72 -9.33
N VAL A 237 16.93 -9.03 -9.01
CA VAL A 237 15.71 -8.56 -9.66
C VAL A 237 14.79 -7.96 -8.58
N PHE A 238 14.41 -6.70 -8.76
CA PHE A 238 13.43 -6.02 -7.93
C PHE A 238 12.12 -5.84 -8.69
N GLY A 239 11.00 -6.24 -8.11
CA GLY A 239 9.68 -6.13 -8.72
C GLY A 239 8.98 -4.82 -8.36
N ALA A 240 8.73 -3.96 -9.37
CA ALA A 240 7.99 -2.70 -9.24
C ALA A 240 6.83 -2.62 -10.26
N ILE A 241 6.05 -3.71 -10.36
CA ILE A 241 4.98 -3.86 -11.38
C ILE A 241 3.58 -3.44 -10.90
N GLY A 242 3.52 -2.71 -9.78
CA GLY A 242 2.29 -2.18 -9.19
C GLY A 242 1.79 -3.03 -8.02
N HIS A 243 0.58 -2.69 -7.56
CA HIS A 243 0.00 -3.26 -6.36
C HIS A 243 -1.34 -3.95 -6.64
N ILE A 244 -1.80 -4.73 -5.67
CA ILE A 244 -3.10 -5.39 -5.61
C ILE A 244 -3.87 -4.77 -4.43
N PRO A 245 -4.99 -4.07 -4.66
CA PRO A 245 -5.83 -3.52 -3.60
C PRO A 245 -6.29 -4.62 -2.64
N LEU A 246 -6.33 -4.32 -1.34
CA LEU A 246 -6.79 -5.25 -0.30
C LEU A 246 -8.29 -5.06 -0.03
N SER A 247 -9.13 -5.38 -1.02
CA SER A 247 -10.58 -5.15 -0.98
C SER A 247 -11.42 -6.34 -0.51
N ASP A 248 -10.80 -7.50 -0.25
CA ASP A 248 -11.51 -8.77 -0.04
C ASP A 248 -12.54 -8.72 1.10
N LEU A 249 -12.20 -8.04 2.20
CA LEU A 249 -13.10 -7.85 3.33
C LEU A 249 -14.32 -6.99 2.98
N ALA A 250 -14.16 -6.00 2.10
CA ALA A 250 -15.26 -5.13 1.68
C ALA A 250 -16.27 -5.89 0.80
N VAL A 251 -15.78 -6.79 -0.06
CA VAL A 251 -16.63 -7.61 -0.93
C VAL A 251 -17.58 -8.50 -0.11
N LYS A 252 -17.15 -8.99 1.07
CA LYS A 252 -18.01 -9.75 1.99
C LYS A 252 -19.24 -8.97 2.50
N LEU A 253 -19.20 -7.64 2.42
CA LEU A 253 -20.30 -6.75 2.80
C LEU A 253 -21.02 -6.19 1.56
N ASP A 254 -20.91 -6.84 0.40
CA ASP A 254 -21.53 -6.42 -0.87
C ASP A 254 -21.06 -5.02 -1.37
N VAL A 255 -19.86 -4.60 -0.96
CA VAL A 255 -19.23 -3.38 -1.49
C VAL A 255 -18.76 -3.62 -2.92
N LYS A 256 -19.17 -2.72 -3.82
CA LYS A 256 -18.81 -2.77 -5.24
C LYS A 256 -17.34 -2.42 -5.45
N ILE A 257 -16.69 -3.23 -6.27
CA ILE A 257 -15.32 -3.03 -6.73
C ILE A 257 -15.28 -2.88 -8.26
N ASN A 258 -14.27 -2.18 -8.77
CA ASN A 258 -14.03 -2.07 -10.21
C ASN A 258 -13.27 -3.30 -10.77
N LYS A 259 -12.96 -3.30 -12.07
CA LYS A 259 -12.23 -4.41 -12.74
C LYS A 259 -10.79 -4.63 -12.25
N LYS A 260 -10.24 -3.70 -11.47
CA LYS A 260 -8.91 -3.79 -10.84
C LYS A 260 -8.99 -4.19 -9.37
N ASN A 261 -10.18 -4.58 -8.89
CA ASN A 261 -10.49 -4.88 -7.49
C ASN A 261 -10.36 -3.66 -6.56
N GLU A 262 -10.52 -2.45 -7.08
CA GLU A 262 -10.50 -1.24 -6.25
C GLU A 262 -11.92 -0.93 -5.76
N ILE A 263 -12.07 -0.54 -4.49
CA ILE A 263 -13.36 -0.17 -3.91
C ILE A 263 -13.88 1.10 -4.60
N MET A 264 -15.12 1.05 -5.09
CA MET A 264 -15.75 2.19 -5.73
C MET A 264 -16.34 3.11 -4.66
N VAL A 265 -15.93 4.38 -4.67
CA VAL A 265 -16.45 5.41 -3.77
C VAL A 265 -16.86 6.67 -4.51
N ASP A 266 -17.71 7.49 -3.89
CA ASP A 266 -17.97 8.85 -4.33
C ASP A 266 -16.95 9.86 -3.75
N ARG A 267 -17.12 11.15 -4.03
CA ARG A 267 -16.23 12.21 -3.52
C ARG A 267 -16.30 12.40 -2.00
N GLN A 268 -17.29 11.81 -1.33
CA GLN A 268 -17.45 11.81 0.12
C GLN A 268 -16.89 10.52 0.76
N SER A 269 -16.13 9.72 -0.01
CA SER A 269 -15.58 8.43 0.41
C SER A 269 -16.66 7.39 0.75
N LYS A 270 -17.90 7.58 0.29
CA LYS A 270 -19.01 6.64 0.53
C LYS A 270 -18.97 5.51 -0.48
N THR A 271 -19.19 4.27 -0.01
CA THR A 271 -19.44 3.13 -0.89
C THR A 271 -20.92 3.02 -1.26
N ASN A 272 -21.30 1.98 -2.01
CA ASN A 272 -22.72 1.66 -2.26
C ASN A 272 -23.47 1.16 -1.02
N VAL A 273 -22.76 0.81 0.06
CA VAL A 273 -23.35 0.26 1.29
C VAL A 273 -23.35 1.35 2.35
N LYS A 274 -24.55 1.65 2.88
CA LYS A 274 -24.72 2.66 3.93
C LYS A 274 -23.89 2.29 5.17
N GLY A 275 -23.24 3.28 5.78
CA GLY A 275 -22.36 3.09 6.92
C GLY A 275 -20.96 2.52 6.59
N ILE A 276 -20.67 2.27 5.30
CA ILE A 276 -19.36 1.79 4.85
C ILE A 276 -18.69 2.83 3.95
N PHE A 277 -17.45 3.17 4.31
CA PHE A 277 -16.59 4.12 3.64
C PHE A 277 -15.24 3.47 3.29
N ALA A 278 -14.49 4.08 2.38
CA ALA A 278 -13.15 3.61 2.04
C ALA A 278 -12.24 4.76 1.60
N ALA A 279 -10.94 4.62 1.78
CA ALA A 279 -9.95 5.65 1.45
C ALA A 279 -8.56 5.07 1.14
N GLY A 280 -7.76 5.83 0.37
CA GLY A 280 -6.38 5.47 0.06
C GLY A 280 -6.24 4.44 -1.04
N ASP A 281 -5.12 3.71 -1.04
CA ASP A 281 -4.76 2.86 -2.18
C ASP A 281 -5.74 1.71 -2.48
N VAL A 282 -6.68 1.40 -1.58
CA VAL A 282 -7.72 0.40 -1.81
C VAL A 282 -8.84 0.91 -2.74
N ILE A 283 -9.03 2.23 -2.87
CA ILE A 283 -10.14 2.80 -3.65
C ILE A 283 -9.77 3.06 -5.12
N ASP A 284 -10.79 3.24 -5.96
CA ASP A 284 -10.66 3.64 -7.36
C ASP A 284 -10.31 5.13 -7.45
N SER A 285 -9.02 5.43 -7.26
CA SER A 285 -8.47 6.79 -7.35
C SER A 285 -7.49 6.89 -8.51
N GLY A 286 -7.61 7.98 -9.28
CA GLY A 286 -6.75 8.25 -10.43
C GLY A 286 -5.30 8.62 -10.06
N PHE A 287 -5.07 9.07 -8.81
CA PHE A 287 -3.75 9.49 -8.32
C PHE A 287 -3.52 9.07 -6.87
N LYS A 288 -2.77 7.98 -6.72
CA LYS A 288 -2.48 7.35 -5.42
C LYS A 288 -1.18 7.90 -4.86
N GLN A 289 -1.27 8.68 -3.80
CA GLN A 289 -0.17 9.25 -3.02
C GLN A 289 -0.53 9.23 -1.54
N ALA A 290 0.46 9.25 -0.66
CA ALA A 290 0.20 9.35 0.78
C ALA A 290 -0.67 10.57 1.13
N ILE A 291 -0.41 11.73 0.51
CA ILE A 291 -1.17 12.95 0.79
C ILE A 291 -2.61 12.89 0.26
N THR A 292 -2.84 12.29 -0.92
CA THR A 292 -4.21 12.13 -1.45
C THR A 292 -4.99 11.14 -0.61
N GLY A 293 -4.40 9.99 -0.28
CA GLY A 293 -5.00 9.01 0.60
C GLY A 293 -5.31 9.57 1.99
N VAL A 294 -4.41 10.36 2.59
CA VAL A 294 -4.68 11.06 3.86
C VAL A 294 -5.91 11.95 3.73
N GLY A 295 -6.01 12.77 2.69
CA GLY A 295 -7.19 13.60 2.43
C GLY A 295 -8.48 12.77 2.29
N GLU A 296 -8.44 11.67 1.55
CA GLU A 296 -9.57 10.73 1.40
C GLU A 296 -9.96 10.09 2.74
N GLY A 297 -9.00 9.78 3.61
CA GLY A 297 -9.22 9.24 4.95
C GLY A 297 -9.89 10.24 5.89
N VAL A 298 -9.49 11.51 5.82
CA VAL A 298 -10.15 12.62 6.53
C VAL A 298 -11.60 12.75 6.09
N VAL A 299 -11.86 12.71 4.79
CA VAL A 299 -13.22 12.76 4.23
C VAL A 299 -14.04 11.55 4.68
N ALA A 300 -13.47 10.36 4.70
CA ALA A 300 -14.14 9.15 5.18
C ALA A 300 -14.54 9.26 6.66
N ALA A 301 -13.64 9.76 7.52
CA ALA A 301 -13.93 9.98 8.94
C ALA A 301 -15.07 10.99 9.16
N HIS A 302 -15.05 12.10 8.42
CA HIS A 302 -16.13 13.08 8.45
C HIS A 302 -17.47 12.46 7.99
N SER A 303 -17.47 11.69 6.91
CA SER A 303 -18.68 11.04 6.40
C SER A 303 -19.22 9.97 7.35
N ALA A 304 -18.34 9.24 8.06
CA ALA A 304 -18.73 8.31 9.11
C ALA A 304 -19.39 9.06 10.28
N TYR A 305 -18.81 10.18 10.73
CA TYR A 305 -19.41 11.04 11.74
C TYR A 305 -20.81 11.52 11.33
N THR A 306 -20.94 12.10 10.14
CA THR A 306 -22.24 12.56 9.63
C THR A 306 -23.26 11.42 9.61
N TYR A 307 -22.87 10.22 9.16
CA TYR A 307 -23.76 9.07 9.16
C TYR A 307 -24.25 8.69 10.56
N VAL A 308 -23.34 8.62 11.54
CA VAL A 308 -23.68 8.27 12.93
C VAL A 308 -24.62 9.31 13.54
N MET A 309 -24.39 10.60 13.28
CA MET A 309 -25.24 11.68 13.81
C MET A 309 -26.63 11.72 13.16
N GLU A 310 -26.73 11.54 11.84
CA GLU A 310 -28.00 11.65 11.11
C GLU A 310 -28.90 10.43 11.25
N ASN A 311 -28.32 9.23 11.35
CA ASN A 311 -29.08 7.98 11.31
C ASN A 311 -29.24 7.35 12.70
N ASN A 312 -28.43 7.77 13.69
CA ASN A 312 -28.39 7.24 15.04
C ASN A 312 -28.56 5.70 15.10
N PRO A 313 -27.68 4.94 14.40
CA PRO A 313 -27.86 3.51 14.23
C PRO A 313 -27.91 2.79 15.59
N VAL A 314 -28.95 1.97 15.76
CA VAL A 314 -29.24 1.23 16.99
C VAL A 314 -28.34 -0.01 17.04
N CYS A 315 -27.36 0.02 17.92
CA CYS A 315 -26.41 -1.08 18.17
C CYS A 315 -26.26 -1.32 19.68
N PHE A 316 -27.38 -1.52 20.36
CA PHE A 316 -27.41 -1.86 21.78
C PHE A 316 -27.75 -3.33 21.95
N PHE A 317 -27.07 -3.97 22.88
CA PHE A 317 -27.45 -5.26 23.42
C PHE A 317 -28.26 -4.95 24.67
N ASP A 318 -29.48 -5.48 24.76
CA ASP A 318 -30.05 -5.71 26.07
C ASP A 318 -29.19 -6.81 26.70
N ASP A 319 -28.52 -6.49 27.82
CA ASP A 319 -27.81 -7.49 28.64
C ASP A 319 -28.77 -8.60 29.12
#